data_AF-A0A1C6FDD7-F1
#
_entry.id   AF-A0A1C6FDD7-F1
#
_cell.length_a   1.000
_cell.length_b   1.000
_cell.length_c   1.000
_cell.angle_alpha   90.00
_cell.angle_beta   90.00
_cell.angle_gamma   90.00
#
_symmetry.space_group_name_H-M   'P 1'
#
loop_
_entity.id
_entity.type
_entity.pdbx_description
1 polymer ?
#
loop_
_entity_poly.entity_id
_entity_poly.type
_entity_poly.pdbx_seq_one_letter_code
_entity_poly.pdbx_strand_id
1 'polypeptide(L)' 'MLYIQIITIIALLLTVFFSYDEYKKGTMKLRNFKIICVCEGVALLGMIYLILA' A
#
# COMPACT_ATOMS: atom_id res chain seq x y z
N MET A 1 16.16 -10.28 -0.32
CA MET A 1 14.78 -10.66 0.05
C MET A 1 14.23 -9.90 1.26
N LEU A 2 14.91 -9.88 2.41
CA LEU A 2 14.39 -9.27 3.64
C LEU A 2 13.97 -7.79 3.48
N TYR A 3 14.76 -6.97 2.78
CA TYR A 3 14.42 -5.58 2.50
C TYR A 3 13.14 -5.41 1.68
N ILE A 4 12.92 -6.29 0.69
CA ILE A 4 11.74 -6.25 -0.19
C ILE A 4 10.51 -6.66 0.61
N GLN A 5 10.61 -7.68 1.47
CA GLN A 5 9.53 -8.06 2.39
C GLN A 5 9.16 -6.89 3.32
N ILE A 6 10.14 -6.23 3.93
CA ILE A 6 9.90 -5.09 4.83
C ILE A 6 9.19 -3.95 4.09
N ILE A 7 9.66 -3.59 2.89
CA ILE A 7 9.04 -2.53 2.08
C ILE A 7 7.60 -2.91 1.70
N THR A 8 7.36 -4.17 1.33
CA THR A 8 6.02 -4.66 0.96
C THR A 8 5.06 -4.59 2.15
N ILE A 9 5.50 -4.98 3.35
CA ILE A 9 4.70 -4.91 4.59
C ILE A 9 4.38 -3.46 4.95
N ILE A 10 5.36 -2.56 4.85
CA ILE A 10 5.17 -1.13 5.13
C ILE A 10 4.16 -0.52 4.16
N ALA A 11 4.28 -0.82 2.86
CA ALA A 11 3.34 -0.35 1.84
C ALA A 11 1.91 -0.83 2.13
N LEU A 12 1.76 -2.10 2.53
CA LEU A 12 0.46 -2.69 2.85
C LEU A 12 -0.18 -2.05 4.09
N LEU A 13 0.60 -1.79 5.14
CA LEU A 13 0.16 -1.06 6.34
C LEU A 13 -0.27 0.38 6.01
N LEU A 14 0.48 1.07 5.15
CA LEU A 14 0.15 2.42 4.69
C LEU A 14 -1.18 2.42 3.93
N THR A 15 -1.39 1.46 3.02
CA THR A 15 -2.65 1.31 2.28
C THR A 15 -3.83 1.15 3.25
N VAL A 16 -3.72 0.24 4.22
CA VAL A 16 -4.78 0.00 5.22
C VAL A 16 -5.03 1.23 6.08
N PHE A 17 -3.99 1.93 6.51
CA PHE A 17 -4.12 3.14 7.33
C PHE A 17 -4.82 4.26 6.58
N PHE A 18 -4.43 4.50 5.31
CA PHE A 18 -5.06 5.51 4.48
C PHE A 18 -6.50 5.16 4.15
N SER A 19 -6.80 3.89 3.85
CA SER A 19 -8.19 3.43 3.68
C SER A 19 -9.00 3.64 4.96
N TYR A 20 -8.45 3.35 6.14
CA TYR A 20 -9.13 3.54 7.42
C TYR A 20 -9.43 5.02 7.73
N ASP A 21 -8.46 5.93 7.50
CA ASP A 21 -8.70 7.38 7.65
C ASP A 21 -9.82 7.86 6.72
N GLU A 22 -9.92 7.23 5.54
CA GLU A 22 -10.95 7.51 4.54
C GLU A 22 -12.33 7.01 4.98
N TYR A 23 -12.43 5.76 5.45
CA TYR A 23 -13.66 5.23 6.06
C TYR A 23 -14.15 6.10 7.23
N LYS A 24 -13.23 6.63 8.04
CA LYS A 24 -13.57 7.48 9.19
C LYS A 24 -14.02 8.88 8.79
N LYS A 25 -13.42 9.47 7.74
CA LYS A 25 -13.76 10.82 7.25
C LYS A 25 -14.89 10.85 6.20
N GLY A 26 -15.26 9.70 5.64
CA GLY A 26 -16.34 9.54 4.67
C GLY A 26 -16.13 10.29 3.34
N THR A 27 -14.94 10.85 3.11
CA THR A 27 -14.63 11.66 1.92
C THR A 27 -13.23 11.34 1.41
N MET A 28 -13.17 10.58 0.31
CA MET A 28 -11.91 10.27 -0.38
C MET A 28 -11.39 11.53 -1.08
N LYS A 29 -10.37 12.16 -0.49
CA LYS A 29 -9.62 13.19 -1.21
C LYS A 29 -8.83 12.54 -2.35
N LEU A 30 -8.88 13.13 -3.55
CA LEU A 30 -8.14 12.65 -4.73
C LEU A 30 -6.65 12.39 -4.46
N ARG A 31 -6.03 13.21 -3.59
CA ARG A 31 -4.65 13.01 -3.11
C ARG A 31 -4.46 11.71 -2.33
N ASN A 32 -5.39 11.36 -1.43
CA ASN A 32 -5.32 10.13 -0.65
C ASN A 32 -5.55 8.90 -1.54
N PHE A 33 -6.50 8.97 -2.48
CA PHE A 33 -6.70 7.92 -3.48
C PHE A 33 -5.44 7.64 -4.31
N LYS A 34 -4.77 8.70 -4.78
CA LYS A 34 -3.53 8.56 -5.55
C LYS A 34 -2.40 7.91 -4.74
N ILE A 35 -2.32 8.21 -3.44
CA ILE A 35 -1.32 7.60 -2.53
C ILE A 35 -1.64 6.13 -2.26
N ILE A 36 -2.90 5.78 -1.99
CA ILE A 36 -3.36 4.40 -1.80
C ILE A 36 -3.04 3.56 -3.03
N CYS A 37 -3.38 4.07 -4.22
CA CYS A 37 -3.16 3.39 -5.49
C CYS A 37 -1.66 3.14 -5.76
N VAL A 38 -0.79 4.11 -5.42
CA VAL A 38 0.67 3.91 -5.51
C VAL A 38 1.16 2.88 -4.48
N CYS A 39 0.66 2.91 -3.24
CA CYS A 39 1.04 1.93 -2.21
C CYS A 39 0.58 0.51 -2.58
N GLU A 40 -0.62 0.33 -3.14
CA GLU A 40 -1.07 -0.94 -3.68
C GLU A 40 -0.19 -1.43 -4.83
N GLY A 41 0.19 -0.55 -5.76
CA GLY A 41 1.08 -0.90 -6.86
C GLY A 41 2.46 -1.37 -6.39
N VAL A 42 3.04 -0.68 -5.39
CA VAL A 42 4.32 -1.09 -4.77
C VAL A 42 4.18 -2.42 -4.03
N ALA A 43 3.08 -2.64 -3.31
CA ALA A 43 2.81 -3.89 -2.61
C ALA A 43 2.66 -5.07 -3.59
N LEU A 44 1.92 -4.89 -4.69
CA LEU A 44 1.77 -5.91 -5.74
C LEU A 44 3.12 -6.26 -6.40
N LEU A 45 3.93 -5.26 -6.74
CA LEU A 45 5.27 -5.50 -7.29
C LEU A 45 6.18 -6.24 -6.31
N GLY A 46 6.14 -5.86 -5.02
CA GLY A 46 6.87 -6.54 -3.96
C GLY A 46 6.45 -8.01 -3.80
N MET A 47 5.15 -8.30 -3.85
CA MET A 47 4.61 -9.66 -3.78
C MET A 47 4.99 -10.51 -5.00
N ILE A 48 4.92 -9.96 -6.21
CA ILE A 48 5.34 -10.65 -7.44
C ILE A 48 6.84 -11.01 -7.36
N TYR A 49 7.66 -10.08 -6.89
CA TYR A 49 9.10 -10.33 -6.73
C TYR A 49 9.38 -11.42 -5.70
N LEU A 50 8.61 -11.50 -4.61
CA LEU A 50 8.75 -12.55 -3.59
C LEU A 50 8.28 -13.93 -4.04
N ILE A 51 7.34 -14.00 -4.99
CA ILE A 51 6.86 -15.26 -5.57
C ILE A 51 7.86 -15.79 -6.61
N LEU A 52 8.51 -14.89 -7.36
CA LEU A 52 9.43 -15.26 -8.44
C LEU A 52 10.85 -15.59 -7.96
N ALA A 53 11.28 -15.00 -6.84
CA ALA A 53 12.60 -15.18 -6.25
C ALA A 53 12.63 -16.34 -5.26
#